data_AF-A0A7W0KZ13-F1
#
_entry.id   AF-A0A7W0KZ13-F1
#
_cell.length_a   1.000
_cell.length_b   1.000
_cell.length_c   1.000
_cell.angle_alpha   90.00
_cell.angle_beta   90.00
_cell.angle_gamma   90.00
#
_symmetry.space_group_name_H-M   'P 1'
#
loop_
_entity.id
_entity.type
_entity.pdbx_description
1 polymer ?
#
loop_
_entity_poly.entity_id
_entity_poly.type
_entity_poly.pdbx_seq_one_letter_code
_entity_poly.pdbx_strand_id
1 'polypeptide(L)'
;ALRSATSVTPAELKQARRDGALGDLFVDSRQELVAAVSQVGWRAIGKGRRSVVGVAPSKVRVKDKYGSYPMVAVLCHGRFWRSAIDDLLASVDLAVVDLSGFTDDHEGTHHELQRIVDRFPIEHVVLLADPSSNLKFLVERIHVIWSAMADGSPNATSSPRVAILAVTDRIHRSTSTDSNGSTTTRVSLVSDRGQTRRLAALAQSRLAS
;
A
#
# COMPACT_ATOMS: atom_id res chain seq x y z
N ALA A 1 -3.41 -4.77 3.38
CA ALA A 1 -3.83 -3.81 2.35
C ALA A 1 -5.34 -3.73 2.37
N LEU A 2 -5.89 -2.53 2.56
CA LEU A 2 -7.32 -2.29 2.37
C LEU A 2 -7.61 -2.14 0.89
N ARG A 3 -8.73 -2.69 0.44
CA ARG A 3 -9.20 -2.61 -0.94
C ARG A 3 -10.65 -2.15 -0.93
N SER A 4 -10.96 -1.17 -1.77
CA SER A 4 -12.34 -0.77 -2.03
C SER A 4 -13.10 -1.88 -2.75
N ALA A 5 -14.41 -1.97 -2.53
CA ALA A 5 -15.28 -2.88 -3.27
C ALA A 5 -15.23 -2.67 -4.80
N THR A 6 -14.94 -1.45 -5.26
CA THR A 6 -14.74 -1.14 -6.68
C THR A 6 -13.48 -1.77 -7.28
N SER A 7 -12.56 -2.26 -6.44
CA SER A 7 -11.33 -2.93 -6.89
C SER A 7 -11.48 -4.43 -7.09
N VAL A 8 -12.66 -5.01 -6.82
CA VAL A 8 -12.91 -6.44 -7.02
C VAL A 8 -12.99 -6.76 -8.51
N THR A 9 -12.14 -7.69 -8.95
CA THR A 9 -12.14 -8.12 -10.34
C THR A 9 -13.30 -9.08 -10.64
N PRO A 10 -13.76 -9.18 -11.90
CA PRO A 10 -14.79 -10.15 -12.28
C PRO A 10 -14.41 -11.60 -11.96
N ALA A 11 -13.11 -11.93 -11.98
CA ALA A 11 -12.60 -13.25 -11.63
C ALA A 11 -12.75 -13.54 -10.13
N GLU A 12 -12.42 -12.58 -9.27
CA GLU A 12 -12.61 -12.68 -7.82
C GLU A 12 -14.10 -12.84 -7.48
N LEU A 13 -14.98 -12.05 -8.12
CA LEU A 13 -16.43 -12.14 -7.92
C LEU A 13 -16.98 -13.51 -8.36
N LYS A 14 -16.51 -14.02 -9.51
CA LYS A 14 -16.90 -15.36 -10.01
C LYS A 14 -16.39 -16.48 -9.11
N GLN A 15 -15.21 -16.33 -8.52
CA GLN A 15 -14.68 -17.29 -7.56
C GLN A 15 -15.53 -17.30 -6.28
N ALA A 16 -15.77 -16.13 -5.67
CA ALA A 16 -16.60 -16.01 -4.47
C ALA A 16 -18.02 -16.56 -4.67
N ARG A 17 -18.61 -16.34 -5.86
CA ARG A 17 -19.89 -16.96 -6.26
C ARG A 17 -19.85 -18.48 -6.27
N ARG A 18 -18.77 -19.08 -6.81
CA ARG A 18 -18.62 -20.54 -6.87
C ARG A 18 -18.43 -21.15 -5.49
N ASP A 19 -17.71 -20.44 -4.62
CA ASP A 19 -17.37 -20.93 -3.29
C ASP A 19 -18.48 -20.66 -2.24
N GLY A 20 -19.58 -20.01 -2.63
CA GLY A 20 -20.66 -19.61 -1.72
C GLY A 20 -20.29 -18.47 -0.75
N ALA A 21 -19.08 -17.92 -0.85
CA ALA A 21 -18.50 -16.93 0.06
C ALA A 21 -18.74 -15.48 -0.40
N LEU A 22 -19.85 -15.22 -1.08
CA LEU A 22 -20.17 -13.90 -1.63
C LEU A 22 -20.49 -12.87 -0.53
N GLY A 23 -21.14 -13.33 0.55
CA GLY A 23 -21.45 -12.52 1.73
C GLY A 23 -20.21 -12.19 2.55
N ASP A 24 -19.23 -13.10 2.60
CA ASP A 24 -18.00 -12.96 3.37
C ASP A 24 -16.88 -12.25 2.58
N LEU A 25 -17.18 -11.82 1.36
CA LEU A 25 -16.19 -11.19 0.49
C LEU A 25 -15.80 -9.80 0.99
N PHE A 26 -16.71 -9.11 1.70
CA PHE A 26 -16.48 -7.78 2.21
C PHE A 26 -16.62 -7.76 3.72
N VAL A 27 -15.71 -7.06 4.40
CA VAL A 27 -15.91 -6.68 5.79
C VAL A 27 -16.75 -5.40 5.84
N ASP A 28 -17.73 -5.37 6.73
CA ASP A 28 -18.57 -4.19 6.96
C ASP A 28 -18.58 -3.74 8.43
N SER A 29 -17.93 -4.50 9.31
CA SER A 29 -17.84 -4.23 10.74
C SER A 29 -16.42 -4.35 11.28
N ARG A 30 -16.18 -3.69 12.42
CA ARG A 30 -14.91 -3.76 13.14
C ARG A 30 -14.57 -5.18 13.58
N GLN A 31 -15.56 -5.96 14.01
CA GLN A 31 -15.36 -7.33 14.45
C GLN A 31 -14.86 -8.22 13.31
N GLU A 32 -15.43 -8.07 12.12
CA GLU A 32 -14.98 -8.79 10.91
C GLU A 32 -13.59 -8.33 10.46
N LEU A 33 -13.30 -7.03 10.52
CA LEU A 33 -11.96 -6.51 10.22
C LEU A 33 -10.91 -7.13 11.14
N VAL A 34 -11.17 -7.11 12.45
CA VAL A 34 -10.27 -7.72 13.45
C VAL A 34 -10.11 -9.21 13.20
N ALA A 35 -11.20 -9.93 12.91
CA ALA A 35 -11.14 -11.35 12.59
C ALA A 35 -10.28 -11.62 11.34
N ALA A 36 -10.50 -10.87 10.25
CA ALA A 36 -9.78 -11.02 9.00
C ALA A 36 -8.28 -10.74 9.13
N VAL A 37 -7.91 -9.70 9.90
CA VAL A 37 -6.51 -9.37 10.16
C VAL A 37 -5.86 -10.38 11.10
N SER A 38 -6.56 -10.82 12.15
CA SER A 38 -6.02 -11.75 13.17
C SER A 38 -5.81 -13.17 12.65
N GLN A 39 -6.56 -13.59 11.62
CA GLN A 39 -6.36 -14.90 10.97
C GLN A 39 -4.96 -15.04 10.38
N VAL A 40 -4.33 -13.92 10.01
CA VAL A 40 -3.05 -13.91 9.35
C VAL A 40 -1.99 -13.56 10.39
N GLY A 41 -1.44 -14.61 11.01
CA GLY A 41 -0.50 -14.45 12.11
C GLY A 41 0.66 -13.52 11.78
N TRP A 42 1.21 -12.83 12.79
CA TRP A 42 2.21 -11.77 12.62
C TRP A 42 3.66 -12.26 12.42
N ARG A 43 3.85 -13.55 12.15
CA ARG A 43 5.19 -14.13 12.08
C ARG A 43 5.84 -13.84 10.75
N ALA A 44 7.03 -13.24 10.81
CA ALA A 44 7.91 -13.10 9.66
C ALA A 44 8.10 -14.46 8.97
N ILE A 45 7.85 -14.49 7.67
CA ILE A 45 8.07 -15.66 6.82
C ILE A 45 9.50 -15.58 6.32
N GLY A 46 10.32 -16.59 6.63
CA GLY A 46 11.71 -16.67 6.17
C GLY A 46 11.85 -16.68 4.64
N LYS A 47 13.06 -16.40 4.15
CA LYS A 47 13.40 -16.37 2.70
C LYS A 47 12.99 -17.66 1.96
N GLY A 48 12.52 -17.55 0.72
CA GLY A 48 12.15 -18.68 -0.10
C GLY A 48 11.36 -18.33 -1.37
N ARG A 49 11.12 -19.34 -2.21
CA ARG A 49 10.13 -19.22 -3.29
C ARG A 49 8.73 -19.27 -2.68
N ARG A 50 7.87 -18.34 -3.06
CA ARG A 50 6.47 -18.31 -2.61
C ARG A 50 5.55 -17.83 -3.72
N SER A 51 4.27 -18.11 -3.51
CA SER A 51 3.18 -17.59 -4.33
C SER A 51 2.36 -16.64 -3.49
N VAL A 52 2.25 -15.40 -3.93
CA VAL A 52 1.38 -14.38 -3.35
C VAL A 52 0.03 -14.46 -4.06
N VAL A 53 -1.05 -14.46 -3.29
CA VAL A 53 -2.43 -14.49 -3.77
C VAL A 53 -3.20 -13.35 -3.08
N GLY A 54 -4.21 -12.78 -3.74
CA GLY A 54 -5.10 -11.77 -3.14
C GLY A 54 -4.62 -10.32 -3.19
N VAL A 55 -3.34 -10.09 -3.55
CA VAL A 55 -2.75 -8.75 -3.71
C VAL A 55 -2.86 -8.25 -5.16
N ALA A 56 -2.90 -9.17 -6.12
CA ALA A 56 -3.05 -8.88 -7.54
C ALA A 56 -4.12 -9.80 -8.13
N PRO A 57 -4.65 -9.50 -9.34
CA PRO A 57 -5.65 -10.32 -10.02
C PRO A 57 -5.19 -11.76 -10.30
N SER A 58 -3.88 -12.03 -10.20
CA SER A 58 -3.28 -13.33 -10.46
C SER A 58 -2.30 -13.73 -9.37
N LYS A 59 -2.07 -15.05 -9.25
CA LYS A 59 -1.04 -15.60 -8.37
C LYS A 59 0.34 -15.12 -8.82
N VAL A 60 1.01 -14.35 -7.98
CA VAL A 60 2.36 -13.84 -8.27
C VAL A 60 3.40 -14.76 -7.64
N ARG A 61 4.25 -15.38 -8.46
CA ARG A 61 5.38 -16.18 -7.96
C ARG A 61 6.56 -15.25 -7.69
N VAL A 62 7.04 -15.23 -6.46
CA VAL A 62 8.20 -14.44 -6.04
C VAL A 62 9.27 -15.33 -5.42
N LYS A 63 10.52 -15.14 -5.85
CA LYS A 63 11.69 -15.64 -5.11
C LYS A 63 12.05 -14.59 -4.08
N ASP A 64 11.46 -14.70 -2.91
CA ASP A 64 11.73 -13.79 -1.82
C ASP A 64 13.05 -14.16 -1.15
N LYS A 65 14.09 -13.39 -1.43
CA LYS A 65 15.43 -13.64 -0.91
C LYS A 65 15.60 -13.21 0.54
N TYR A 66 14.67 -12.45 1.10
CA TYR A 66 14.85 -11.73 2.35
C TYR A 66 13.82 -12.08 3.42
N GLY A 67 12.73 -12.73 3.02
CA GLY A 67 11.60 -12.95 3.91
C GLY A 67 10.58 -11.84 3.75
N SER A 68 9.36 -12.11 4.20
CA SER A 68 8.24 -11.18 4.10
C SER A 68 7.36 -11.33 5.31
N TYR A 69 6.42 -10.42 5.48
CA TYR A 69 5.31 -10.64 6.40
C TYR A 69 4.14 -11.29 5.65
N PRO A 70 3.30 -12.05 6.36
CA PRO A 70 2.02 -12.48 5.84
C PRO A 70 1.21 -11.27 5.38
N MET A 71 0.52 -11.41 4.25
CA MET A 71 -0.25 -10.31 3.66
C MET A 71 -1.74 -10.66 3.71
N VAL A 72 -2.53 -9.70 4.19
CA VAL A 72 -3.99 -9.73 4.11
C VAL A 72 -4.44 -8.64 3.17
N ALA A 73 -5.27 -9.00 2.20
CA ALA A 73 -6.07 -8.05 1.46
C ALA A 73 -7.49 -8.08 2.04
N VAL A 74 -7.89 -7.00 2.70
CA VAL A 74 -9.23 -6.88 3.27
C VAL A 74 -10.05 -6.00 2.32
N LEU A 75 -11.17 -6.53 1.85
CA LEU A 75 -12.11 -5.80 1.02
C LEU A 75 -13.18 -5.18 1.92
N CYS A 76 -13.36 -3.87 1.85
CA CYS A 76 -14.36 -3.18 2.67
C CYS A 76 -15.57 -2.78 1.84
N HIS A 77 -16.76 -2.96 2.41
CA HIS A 77 -18.01 -2.51 1.79
C HIS A 77 -18.30 -1.03 2.07
N GLY A 78 -18.87 -0.34 1.07
CA GLY A 78 -19.49 0.98 1.24
C GLY A 78 -18.56 2.04 1.84
N ARG A 79 -18.96 2.61 2.98
CA ARG A 79 -18.20 3.66 3.69
C ARG A 79 -17.36 3.11 4.85
N PHE A 80 -17.45 1.81 5.15
CA PHE A 80 -16.76 1.21 6.31
C PHE A 80 -15.24 1.29 6.19
N TRP A 81 -14.69 1.30 4.96
CA TRP A 81 -13.25 1.46 4.75
C TRP A 81 -12.68 2.72 5.44
N ARG A 82 -13.47 3.79 5.58
CA ARG A 82 -13.02 5.04 6.23
C ARG A 82 -12.75 4.84 7.72
N SER A 83 -13.62 4.12 8.42
CA SER A 83 -13.41 3.74 9.82
C SER A 83 -12.40 2.61 9.98
N ALA A 84 -12.34 1.69 9.02
CA ALA A 84 -11.36 0.59 9.02
C ALA A 84 -9.92 1.10 8.98
N ILE A 85 -9.65 2.20 8.27
CA ILE A 85 -8.33 2.86 8.27
C ILE A 85 -7.94 3.26 9.69
N ASP A 86 -8.86 3.83 10.47
CA ASP A 86 -8.58 4.26 11.83
C ASP A 86 -8.23 3.08 12.74
N ASP A 87 -9.00 1.99 12.64
CA ASP A 87 -8.74 0.76 13.39
C ASP A 87 -7.38 0.15 13.03
N LEU A 88 -6.99 0.20 11.74
CA LEU A 88 -5.67 -0.26 11.31
C LEU A 88 -4.55 0.64 11.82
N LEU A 89 -4.68 1.97 11.69
CA LEU A 89 -3.68 2.92 12.18
C LEU A 89 -3.47 2.79 13.70
N ALA A 90 -4.53 2.46 14.46
CA ALA A 90 -4.43 2.23 15.89
C ALA A 90 -3.74 0.90 16.28
N SER A 91 -3.53 -0.02 15.33
CA SER A 91 -2.99 -1.36 15.58
C SER A 91 -1.62 -1.64 14.94
N VAL A 92 -1.03 -0.63 14.29
CA VAL A 92 0.27 -0.77 13.63
C VAL A 92 1.28 0.24 14.18
N ASP A 93 2.55 -0.15 14.21
CA ASP A 93 3.63 0.76 14.59
C ASP A 93 4.15 1.56 13.40
N LEU A 94 3.94 1.07 12.16
CA LEU A 94 4.42 1.64 10.91
C LEU A 94 3.35 1.58 9.82
N ALA A 95 3.14 2.68 9.10
CA ALA A 95 2.29 2.74 7.93
C ALA A 95 3.13 2.90 6.65
N VAL A 96 2.89 2.04 5.66
CA VAL A 96 3.45 2.18 4.30
C VAL A 96 2.31 2.44 3.34
N VAL A 97 2.33 3.60 2.67
CA VAL A 97 1.27 4.07 1.80
C VAL A 97 1.77 4.12 0.38
N ASP A 98 1.08 3.47 -0.54
CA ASP A 98 1.40 3.54 -1.96
C ASP A 98 0.66 4.70 -2.62
N LEU A 99 1.41 5.69 -3.12
CA LEU A 99 0.94 6.87 -3.85
C LEU A 99 1.40 6.85 -5.32
N SER A 100 1.79 5.68 -5.82
CA SER A 100 2.14 5.50 -7.23
C SER A 100 0.96 5.88 -8.12
N GLY A 101 1.18 6.77 -9.08
CA GLY A 101 0.11 7.29 -9.95
C GLY A 101 -0.90 8.23 -9.26
N PHE A 102 -0.59 8.77 -8.08
CA PHE A 102 -1.49 9.66 -7.35
C PHE A 102 -1.85 10.93 -8.12
N THR A 103 -3.15 11.22 -8.17
CA THR A 103 -3.77 12.38 -8.85
C THR A 103 -4.97 12.88 -8.05
N ASP A 104 -5.57 14.00 -8.45
CA ASP A 104 -6.76 14.56 -7.78
C ASP A 104 -8.00 13.64 -7.84
N ASP A 105 -8.09 12.75 -8.83
CA ASP A 105 -9.23 11.85 -9.00
C ASP A 105 -9.25 10.68 -7.98
N HIS A 106 -8.18 10.50 -7.21
CA HIS A 106 -8.04 9.41 -6.23
C HIS A 106 -8.63 9.78 -4.86
N GLU A 107 -9.92 10.16 -4.79
CA GLU A 107 -10.59 10.63 -3.56
C GLU A 107 -10.37 9.70 -2.35
N GLY A 108 -10.34 8.38 -2.58
CA GLY A 108 -10.05 7.38 -1.55
C GLY A 108 -8.66 7.56 -0.91
N THR A 109 -7.64 7.74 -1.74
CA THR A 109 -6.25 7.93 -1.30
C THR A 109 -6.05 9.31 -0.65
N HIS A 110 -6.75 10.34 -1.10
CA HIS A 110 -6.76 11.64 -0.38
C HIS A 110 -7.30 11.49 1.04
N HIS A 111 -8.40 10.77 1.21
CA HIS A 111 -8.95 10.50 2.53
C HIS A 111 -7.99 9.65 3.38
N GLU A 112 -7.36 8.61 2.83
CA GLU A 112 -6.34 7.81 3.52
C GLU A 112 -5.20 8.70 4.06
N LEU A 113 -4.65 9.57 3.21
CA LEU A 113 -3.59 10.50 3.61
C LEU A 113 -4.05 11.49 4.69
N GLN A 114 -5.27 12.03 4.58
CA GLN A 114 -5.82 12.90 5.61
C GLN A 114 -5.91 12.18 6.96
N ARG A 115 -6.44 10.94 7.00
CA ARG A 115 -6.52 10.17 8.24
C ARG A 115 -5.16 9.88 8.86
N ILE A 116 -4.16 9.60 8.04
CA ILE A 116 -2.79 9.38 8.50
C ILE A 116 -2.25 10.64 9.16
N VAL A 117 -2.36 11.80 8.51
CA VAL A 117 -1.91 13.07 9.08
C VAL A 117 -2.69 13.44 10.33
N ASP A 118 -3.98 13.13 10.41
CA ASP A 118 -4.81 13.46 11.56
C ASP A 118 -4.56 12.56 12.78
N ARG A 119 -4.06 11.33 12.60
CA ARG A 119 -4.15 10.30 13.66
C ARG A 119 -2.91 9.46 13.88
N PHE A 120 -1.92 9.55 13.00
CA PHE A 120 -0.73 8.70 13.06
C PHE A 120 0.55 9.54 13.08
N PRO A 121 1.55 9.20 13.91
CA PRO A 121 2.84 9.91 13.92
C PRO A 121 3.50 9.84 12.55
N ILE A 122 3.69 10.97 11.88
CA ILE A 122 4.13 11.01 10.49
C ILE A 122 5.56 10.43 10.30
N GLU A 123 6.37 10.42 11.34
CA GLU A 123 7.71 9.83 11.33
C GLU A 123 7.69 8.33 11.11
N HIS A 124 6.58 7.68 11.45
CA HIS A 124 6.33 6.25 11.29
C HIS A 124 5.62 5.95 9.96
N VAL A 125 5.61 6.90 9.03
CA VAL A 125 5.00 6.76 7.71
C VAL A 125 6.06 6.72 6.63
N VAL A 126 5.94 5.74 5.74
CA VAL A 126 6.68 5.66 4.48
C VAL A 126 5.70 5.82 3.33
N LEU A 127 5.86 6.90 2.57
CA LEU A 127 5.10 7.17 1.36
C LEU A 127 5.89 6.63 0.15
N LEU A 128 5.27 5.76 -0.64
CA LEU A 128 5.84 5.22 -1.86
C LEU A 128 5.31 5.98 -3.06
N ALA A 129 6.16 6.18 -4.06
CA ALA A 129 5.81 6.70 -5.36
C ALA A 129 6.55 5.92 -6.45
N ASP A 130 6.08 6.03 -7.69
CA ASP A 130 6.76 5.46 -8.85
C ASP A 130 7.54 6.53 -9.63
N PRO A 131 8.45 6.16 -10.55
CA PRO A 131 9.19 7.12 -11.37
C PRO A 131 8.34 8.00 -12.29
N SER A 132 7.09 7.63 -12.54
CA SER A 132 6.14 8.43 -13.33
C SER A 132 5.32 9.41 -12.49
N SER A 133 5.43 9.33 -11.16
CA SER A 133 4.65 10.13 -10.24
C SER A 133 5.08 11.59 -10.30
N ASN A 134 4.10 12.51 -10.32
CA ASN A 134 4.38 13.95 -10.24
C ASN A 134 4.73 14.31 -8.79
N LEU A 135 6.02 14.22 -8.44
CA LEU A 135 6.50 14.46 -7.08
C LEU A 135 6.20 15.88 -6.58
N LYS A 136 6.21 16.89 -7.47
CA LYS A 136 5.89 18.27 -7.10
C LYS A 136 4.43 18.37 -6.63
N PHE A 137 3.51 17.83 -7.43
CA PHE A 137 2.09 17.77 -7.08
C PHE A 137 1.87 16.98 -5.78
N LEU A 138 2.56 15.84 -5.62
CA LEU A 138 2.46 15.02 -4.41
C LEU A 138 2.86 15.80 -3.16
N VAL A 139 3.99 16.51 -3.20
CA VAL A 139 4.49 17.33 -2.10
C VAL A 139 3.53 18.50 -1.80
N GLU A 140 3.06 19.20 -2.84
CA GLU A 140 2.06 20.26 -2.68
C GLU A 140 0.80 19.75 -1.99
N ARG A 141 0.29 18.58 -2.40
CA ARG A 141 -0.91 17.99 -1.79
C ARG A 141 -0.67 17.56 -0.34
N ILE A 142 0.49 16.98 -0.03
CA ILE A 142 0.86 16.64 1.35
C ILE A 142 0.90 17.90 2.22
N HIS A 143 1.42 19.01 1.71
CA HIS A 143 1.40 20.29 2.44
C HIS A 143 -0.01 20.81 2.69
N VAL A 144 -0.91 20.71 1.71
CA VAL A 144 -2.32 21.07 1.89
C VAL A 144 -2.96 20.24 3.01
N ILE A 145 -2.80 18.91 2.95
CA ILE A 145 -3.32 17.99 3.97
C ILE A 145 -2.73 18.31 5.35
N TRP A 146 -1.41 18.56 5.43
CA TRP A 146 -0.73 18.96 6.66
C TRP A 146 -1.29 20.26 7.24
N SER A 147 -1.53 21.27 6.40
CA SER A 147 -2.09 22.54 6.85
C SER A 147 -3.53 22.44 7.34
N ALA A 148 -4.26 21.40 6.92
CA ALA A 148 -5.64 21.12 7.29
C ALA A 148 -5.74 19.99 8.34
N MET A 149 -4.65 19.68 9.06
CA MET A 149 -4.66 18.63 10.08
C MET A 149 -5.65 18.95 11.20
N ALA A 150 -6.25 17.91 11.77
CA ALA A 150 -7.13 18.05 12.93
C ALA A 150 -6.37 18.57 14.18
N ASP A 151 -7.05 19.37 15.01
CA ASP A 151 -6.48 19.99 16.23
C ASP A 151 -5.94 18.97 17.27
N GLY A 152 -6.37 17.71 17.19
CA GLY A 152 -5.91 16.61 18.04
C GLY A 152 -4.84 15.72 17.41
N SER A 153 -4.28 16.12 16.25
CA SER A 153 -3.31 15.30 15.55
C SER A 153 -2.02 15.11 16.36
N PRO A 154 -1.43 13.91 16.39
CA PRO A 154 -0.09 13.71 16.98
C PRO A 154 0.99 14.55 16.28
N ASN A 155 0.68 15.06 15.08
CA ASN A 155 1.55 15.89 14.26
C ASN A 155 1.38 17.39 14.53
N ALA A 156 0.36 17.80 15.30
CA ALA A 156 0.04 19.20 15.63
C ALA A 156 0.97 19.77 16.70
N THR A 157 2.27 19.79 16.40
CA THR A 157 3.32 20.33 17.29
C THR A 157 4.10 21.43 16.59
N SER A 158 4.72 22.31 17.37
CA SER A 158 5.55 23.42 16.84
C SER A 158 6.87 22.99 16.21
N SER A 159 7.31 21.74 16.46
CA SER A 159 8.56 21.22 15.91
C SER A 159 8.36 20.66 14.50
N PRO A 160 9.32 20.88 13.57
CA PRO A 160 9.28 20.26 12.25
C PRO A 160 9.22 18.73 12.34
N ARG A 161 8.48 18.13 11.42
CA ARG A 161 8.24 16.68 11.32
C ARG A 161 8.67 16.18 9.95
N VAL A 162 9.17 14.94 9.86
CA VAL A 162 9.76 14.41 8.62
C VAL A 162 9.16 13.05 8.24
N ALA A 163 8.34 13.07 7.18
CA ALA A 163 7.91 11.86 6.49
C ALA A 163 9.01 11.33 5.54
N ILE A 164 9.01 10.02 5.28
CA ILE A 164 9.85 9.44 4.23
C ILE A 164 9.02 9.35 2.95
N LEU A 165 9.46 10.01 1.88
CA LEU A 165 8.95 9.80 0.53
C LEU A 165 9.99 9.02 -0.28
N ALA A 166 9.56 7.93 -0.90
CA ALA A 166 10.43 6.99 -1.56
C ALA A 166 9.96 6.61 -2.95
N VAL A 167 10.87 6.70 -3.93
CA VAL A 167 10.68 6.10 -5.25
C VAL A 167 11.40 4.75 -5.26
N THR A 168 10.65 3.66 -5.17
CA THR A 168 11.22 2.30 -5.01
C THR A 168 11.33 1.51 -6.30
N ASP A 169 10.89 2.07 -7.41
CA ASP A 169 10.94 1.41 -8.71
C ASP A 169 11.81 2.18 -9.70
N ARG A 170 12.20 1.49 -10.78
CA ARG A 170 12.88 2.08 -11.93
C ARG A 170 12.24 1.61 -13.24
N ILE A 171 12.27 2.48 -14.23
CA ILE A 171 11.82 2.12 -15.59
C ILE A 171 12.92 1.30 -16.26
N HIS A 172 12.58 0.10 -16.70
CA HIS A 172 13.42 -0.76 -17.52
C HIS A 172 12.87 -0.79 -18.94
N ARG A 173 13.68 -0.42 -19.92
CA ARG A 173 13.34 -0.54 -21.34
C ARG A 173 14.12 -1.71 -21.92
N SER A 174 13.41 -2.70 -22.45
CA SER A 174 14.00 -3.82 -23.17
C SER A 174 13.58 -3.75 -24.64
N THR A 175 14.54 -3.70 -25.53
CA THR A 175 14.31 -3.70 -26.97
C THR A 175 14.57 -5.11 -27.49
N SER A 176 13.61 -5.69 -28.20
CA SER A 176 13.74 -6.99 -28.87
C SER A 176 13.51 -6.79 -30.36
N THR A 177 14.39 -7.33 -31.18
CA THR A 177 14.19 -7.38 -32.63
C THR A 177 13.75 -8.79 -32.99
N ASP A 178 12.63 -8.92 -33.69
CA ASP A 178 12.15 -10.22 -34.16
C ASP A 178 12.94 -10.71 -35.38
N SER A 179 12.70 -11.96 -35.78
CA SER A 179 13.33 -12.59 -36.94
C SER A 179 13.01 -11.90 -38.28
N ASN A 180 12.02 -11.00 -38.31
CA ASN A 180 11.63 -10.24 -39.50
C ASN A 180 12.22 -8.81 -39.47
N GLY A 181 13.10 -8.49 -38.51
CA GLY A 181 13.75 -7.19 -38.39
C GLY A 181 12.87 -6.13 -37.72
N SER A 182 11.67 -6.47 -37.25
CA SER A 182 10.81 -5.56 -36.50
C SER A 182 11.32 -5.40 -35.08
N THR A 183 11.56 -4.15 -34.67
CA THR A 183 12.08 -3.85 -33.33
C THR A 183 10.94 -3.42 -32.42
N THR A 184 10.65 -4.23 -31.40
CA THR A 184 9.66 -3.93 -30.37
C THR A 184 10.37 -3.42 -29.11
N THR A 185 9.97 -2.25 -28.63
CA THR A 185 10.42 -1.73 -27.32
C THR A 185 9.37 -2.05 -26.27
N ARG A 186 9.76 -2.80 -25.25
CA ARG A 186 8.93 -3.07 -24.08
C ARG A 186 9.43 -2.22 -22.92
N VAL A 187 8.54 -1.42 -22.36
CA VAL A 187 8.77 -0.67 -21.13
C VAL A 187 8.19 -1.47 -19.98
N SER A 188 8.97 -1.73 -18.93
CA SER A 188 8.53 -2.40 -17.72
C SER A 188 9.00 -1.64 -16.48
N LEU A 189 8.18 -1.66 -15.43
CA LEU A 189 8.57 -1.16 -14.11
C LEU A 189 9.28 -2.29 -13.35
N VAL A 190 10.44 -2.00 -12.78
CA VAL A 190 11.24 -2.97 -12.03
C VAL A 190 11.60 -2.38 -10.68
N SER A 191 11.34 -3.13 -9.61
CA SER A 191 11.72 -2.69 -8.26
C SER A 191 13.21 -2.50 -8.07
N ASP A 192 13.58 -1.33 -7.52
CA ASP A 192 14.89 -1.07 -6.94
C ASP A 192 14.93 -1.63 -5.52
N ARG A 193 15.30 -2.90 -5.45
CA ARG A 193 15.42 -3.65 -4.20
C ARG A 193 16.54 -3.15 -3.28
N GLY A 194 17.47 -2.32 -3.78
CA GLY A 194 18.45 -1.63 -2.95
C GLY A 194 17.76 -0.55 -2.12
N GLN A 195 16.99 0.31 -2.79
CA GLN A 195 16.21 1.37 -2.17
C GLN A 195 15.17 0.82 -1.20
N THR A 196 14.39 -0.18 -1.60
CA THR A 196 13.39 -0.81 -0.71
C THR A 196 14.00 -1.28 0.61
N ARG A 197 15.22 -1.86 0.57
CA ARG A 197 15.91 -2.34 1.79
C ARG A 197 16.39 -1.20 2.67
N ARG A 198 16.98 -0.16 2.07
CA ARG A 198 17.41 1.03 2.81
C ARG A 198 16.24 1.67 3.54
N LEU A 199 15.07 1.73 2.88
CA LEU A 199 13.85 2.27 3.46
C LEU A 199 13.31 1.41 4.59
N ALA A 200 13.27 0.09 4.40
CA ALA A 200 12.83 -0.83 5.46
C ALA A 200 13.74 -0.72 6.71
N ALA A 201 15.06 -0.66 6.52
CA ALA A 201 16.01 -0.48 7.63
C ALA A 201 15.85 0.88 8.31
N LEU A 202 15.67 1.95 7.53
CA LEU A 202 15.41 3.30 8.05
C LEU A 202 14.11 3.34 8.88
N ALA A 203 13.03 2.75 8.36
CA ALA A 203 11.76 2.66 9.06
C ALA A 203 11.91 1.90 10.38
N GLN A 204 12.59 0.75 10.38
CA GLN A 204 12.87 -0.01 11.61
C GLN A 204 13.68 0.78 12.64
N SER A 205 14.68 1.55 12.20
CA SER A 205 15.47 2.38 13.13
C SER A 205 14.64 3.46 13.80
N ARG A 206 13.65 4.03 13.10
CA ARG A 206 12.74 5.05 13.65
C ARG A 206 11.78 4.48 14.70
N LEU A 207 11.31 3.24 14.52
CA LEU A 207 10.45 2.58 15.51
C LEU A 207 11.17 2.24 16.81
N ALA A 208 12.50 2.14 16.77
CA ALA A 208 13.33 1.87 17.95
C ALA A 208 13.79 3.14 18.69
N SER A 209 13.41 4.33 18.20
CA SER A 209 13.79 5.65 18.72
C SER A 209 12.68 6.22 19.60
#